data_AF-A0A836TC94-F1
#
_entry.id   AF-A0A836TC94-F1
#
_cell.length_a   1.000
_cell.length_b   1.000
_cell.length_c   1.000
_cell.angle_alpha   90.00
_cell.angle_beta   90.00
_cell.angle_gamma   90.00
#
_symmetry.space_group_name_H-M   'P 1'
#
loop_
_entity.id
_entity.type
_entity.pdbx_description
1 polymer ?
#
loop_
_entity_poly.entity_id
_entity_poly.type
_entity_poly.pdbx_seq_one_letter_code
_entity_poly.pdbx_strand_id
1 'polypeptide(L)'
;MKKNALLLVIGSLIGAVGTYVALNKKEEILKKLSEIEETLKDAQLTEKVKTSISEAIEKLKTLVSKGETLSEEEKAKTLEEVEEKIKKLEEAIETES
;
A
#
# COMPACT_ATOMS: atom_id res chain seq x y z
N MET A 1 6.17 -15.87 -12.24
CA MET A 1 4.85 -15.67 -11.59
C MET A 1 4.93 -14.77 -10.35
N LYS A 2 5.82 -15.04 -9.39
CA LYS A 2 5.97 -14.24 -8.15
C LYS A 2 6.20 -12.74 -8.37
N LYS A 3 7.12 -12.38 -9.29
CA LYS A 3 7.42 -10.98 -9.65
C LYS A 3 6.23 -10.22 -10.22
N ASN A 4 5.46 -10.82 -11.13
CA ASN A 4 4.28 -10.17 -11.72
C ASN A 4 3.18 -9.93 -10.68
N ALA A 5 2.91 -10.89 -9.79
CA ALA A 5 1.95 -10.72 -8.72
C ALA A 5 2.36 -9.59 -7.77
N LEU A 6 3.66 -9.50 -7.47
CA LEU A 6 4.20 -8.48 -6.60
C LEU A 6 4.19 -7.07 -7.24
N LEU A 7 4.53 -6.96 -8.53
CA LEU A 7 4.40 -5.72 -9.28
C LEU A 7 2.94 -5.25 -9.38
N LEU A 8 1.99 -6.17 -9.53
CA LEU A 8 0.56 -5.84 -9.50
C LEU A 8 0.12 -5.30 -8.12
N VAL A 9 0.59 -5.92 -7.04
CA VAL A 9 0.31 -5.46 -5.67
C VAL A 9 0.88 -4.06 -5.43
N ILE A 10 2.13 -3.81 -5.81
CA ILE A 10 2.76 -2.49 -5.68
C ILE A 10 2.04 -1.44 -6.53
N GLY A 11 1.78 -1.75 -7.81
CA GLY A 11 1.04 -0.83 -8.68
C GLY A 11 -0.35 -0.50 -8.13
N SER A 12 -1.01 -1.45 -7.48
CA SER A 12 -2.30 -1.24 -6.82
C SER A 12 -2.18 -0.35 -5.58
N LEU A 13 -1.11 -0.49 -4.79
CA LEU A 13 -0.82 0.40 -3.66
C LEU A 13 -0.55 1.83 -4.11
N ILE A 14 0.28 2.02 -5.14
CA ILE A 14 0.55 3.33 -5.74
C ILE A 14 -0.76 3.97 -6.23
N GLY A 15 -1.60 3.18 -6.92
CA GLY A 15 -2.91 3.63 -7.35
C GLY A 15 -3.83 4.04 -6.20
N ALA A 16 -3.79 3.32 -5.08
CA ALA A 16 -4.56 3.64 -3.88
C ALA A 16 -4.09 4.96 -3.23
N VAL A 17 -2.77 5.18 -3.13
CA VAL A 17 -2.17 6.44 -2.65
C VAL A 17 -2.59 7.60 -3.55
N GLY A 18 -2.42 7.47 -4.88
CA GLY A 18 -2.81 8.50 -5.83
C GLY A 18 -4.31 8.83 -5.78
N THR A 19 -5.16 7.82 -5.62
CA THR A 19 -6.62 8.00 -5.48
C THR A 19 -6.97 8.74 -4.18
N TYR A 20 -6.27 8.44 -3.08
CA TYR A 20 -6.44 9.14 -1.81
C TYR A 20 -6.12 10.63 -1.96
N VAL A 21 -4.96 10.95 -2.53
CA VAL A 21 -4.51 12.33 -2.74
C VAL A 21 -5.45 13.10 -3.70
N ALA A 22 -5.88 12.47 -4.79
CA ALA A 22 -6.64 13.17 -5.83
C ALA A 22 -8.14 13.31 -5.53
N LEU A 23 -8.77 12.28 -4.94
CA LEU A 23 -10.24 12.16 -4.90
C LEU A 23 -10.81 11.93 -3.51
N ASN A 24 -9.98 11.64 -2.50
CA ASN A 24 -10.39 11.36 -1.13
C ASN A 24 -11.56 10.34 -1.00
N LYS A 25 -11.65 9.39 -1.94
CA LYS A 25 -12.72 8.38 -2.01
C LYS A 25 -12.45 7.22 -1.06
N LYS A 26 -12.70 7.46 0.23
CA LYS A 26 -12.44 6.54 1.34
C LYS A 26 -12.89 5.09 1.08
N GLU A 27 -14.16 4.89 0.71
CA GLU A 27 -14.70 3.53 0.50
C GLU A 27 -14.02 2.79 -0.65
N GLU A 28 -13.75 3.48 -1.77
CA GLU A 28 -13.10 2.89 -2.93
C GLU A 28 -11.66 2.47 -2.61
N ILE A 29 -10.95 3.31 -1.86
CA ILE A 29 -9.57 3.03 -1.44
C ILE A 29 -9.53 1.86 -0.45
N LEU A 30 -10.42 1.84 0.56
CA LEU A 30 -10.50 0.74 1.52
C LEU A 30 -10.81 -0.59 0.81
N LYS A 31 -11.73 -0.57 -0.16
CA LYS A 31 -12.05 -1.75 -0.97
C LYS A 31 -10.83 -2.27 -1.73
N LYS A 32 -10.11 -1.38 -2.43
CA LYS A 32 -8.88 -1.76 -3.15
C LYS A 32 -7.81 -2.33 -2.23
N LEU A 33 -7.62 -1.73 -1.04
CA LEU A 33 -6.67 -2.22 -0.05
C LEU A 33 -7.03 -3.63 0.44
N SER A 34 -8.32 -3.92 0.62
CA SER A 34 -8.78 -5.28 0.95
C SER A 34 -8.58 -6.29 -0.19
N GLU A 35 -8.80 -5.90 -1.45
CA GLU A 35 -8.53 -6.75 -2.62
C GLU A 35 -7.02 -7.10 -2.71
N ILE A 36 -6.14 -6.16 -2.38
CA ILE A 36 -4.69 -6.38 -2.32
C ILE A 36 -4.33 -7.39 -1.20
N GLU A 37 -4.93 -7.25 0.00
CA GLU A 37 -4.74 -8.21 1.09
C GLU A 37 -5.18 -9.63 0.73
N GLU A 38 -6.28 -9.76 0.01
CA GLU A 38 -6.76 -11.06 -0.47
C GLU A 38 -5.78 -11.66 -1.47
N THR A 39 -5.30 -10.86 -2.42
CA THR A 39 -4.27 -11.27 -3.40
C THR A 39 -2.98 -11.71 -2.71
N LEU A 40 -2.58 -11.07 -1.60
CA LEU A 40 -1.38 -11.41 -0.84
C LEU A 40 -1.45 -12.78 -0.16
N LYS A 41 -2.64 -13.21 0.26
CA LYS A 41 -2.83 -14.53 0.90
C LYS A 41 -2.39 -15.64 -0.04
N ASP A 42 -2.83 -15.56 -1.29
CA ASP A 42 -2.56 -16.56 -2.33
C ASP A 42 -1.24 -16.34 -3.07
N ALA A 43 -0.61 -15.17 -2.89
CA ALA A 43 0.67 -14.87 -3.51
C ALA A 43 1.78 -15.76 -2.94
N GLN A 44 2.58 -16.36 -3.83
CA GLN A 44 3.77 -17.15 -3.46
C GLN A 44 4.97 -16.26 -3.09
N LEU A 45 4.76 -15.28 -2.22
CA LEU A 45 5.79 -14.35 -1.71
C LEU A 45 6.40 -14.86 -0.41
N THR A 46 7.59 -14.36 -0.08
CA THR A 46 8.19 -14.63 1.23
C THR A 46 7.40 -13.94 2.33
N GLU A 47 7.38 -14.51 3.54
CA GLU A 47 6.70 -13.91 4.69
C GLU A 47 7.21 -12.48 4.97
N LYS A 48 8.51 -12.22 4.80
CA LYS A 48 9.10 -10.89 4.95
C LYS A 48 8.45 -9.86 4.01
N VAL A 49 8.23 -10.24 2.75
CA VAL A 49 7.59 -9.38 1.75
C VAL A 49 6.11 -9.20 2.08
N LYS A 50 5.38 -10.28 2.43
CA LYS A 50 3.98 -10.20 2.84
C LYS A 50 3.79 -9.27 4.03
N THR A 51 4.61 -9.38 5.07
CA THR A 51 4.57 -8.50 6.25
C THR A 51 4.79 -7.03 5.85
N SER A 52 5.81 -6.75 5.03
CA SER A 52 6.11 -5.38 4.60
C SER A 52 4.95 -4.74 3.84
N ILE A 53 4.26 -5.53 3.01
CA ILE A 53 3.09 -5.06 2.25
C ILE A 53 1.88 -4.87 3.17
N SER A 54 1.61 -5.81 4.08
CA SER A 54 0.53 -5.68 5.06
C SER A 54 0.69 -4.43 5.93
N GLU A 55 1.90 -4.12 6.36
CA GLU A 55 2.19 -2.89 7.11
C GLU A 55 1.89 -1.62 6.30
N ALA A 56 2.21 -1.61 5.00
CA ALA A 56 1.89 -0.49 4.12
C ALA A 56 0.37 -0.32 3.97
N ILE A 57 -0.35 -1.44 3.81
CA ILE A 57 -1.82 -1.45 3.71
C ILE A 57 -2.46 -0.94 5.00
N GLU A 58 -2.02 -1.40 6.18
CA GLU A 58 -2.57 -0.95 7.46
C GLU A 58 -2.38 0.55 7.69
N LYS A 59 -1.21 1.09 7.32
CA LYS A 59 -0.96 2.54 7.40
C LYS A 59 -1.89 3.31 6.47
N LEU A 60 -2.03 2.86 5.22
CA LEU A 60 -2.97 3.44 4.24
C LEU A 60 -4.41 3.38 4.73
N LYS A 61 -4.86 2.25 5.27
CA LYS A 61 -6.20 2.11 5.85
C LYS A 61 -6.40 3.05 7.02
N THR A 62 -5.40 3.21 7.88
CA THR A 62 -5.45 4.14 9.02
C THR A 62 -5.58 5.59 8.53
N LEU A 63 -4.76 5.98 7.56
CA LEU A 63 -4.79 7.31 6.94
C LEU A 63 -6.15 7.59 6.30
N VAL A 64 -6.67 6.64 5.53
CA VAL A 64 -7.97 6.74 4.85
C VAL A 64 -9.14 6.74 5.85
N SER A 65 -9.02 6.00 6.96
CA SER A 65 -10.08 5.88 7.95
C SER A 65 -10.13 7.05 8.92
N LYS A 66 -8.97 7.53 9.37
CA LYS A 66 -8.79 8.59 10.37
C LYS A 66 -8.38 9.92 9.78
N GLY A 67 -8.21 10.02 8.45
CA GLY A 67 -7.76 11.22 7.77
C GLY A 67 -8.58 12.46 8.14
N GLU A 68 -9.88 12.34 8.32
CA GLU A 68 -10.73 13.47 8.73
C GLU A 68 -10.39 14.03 10.13
N THR A 69 -9.73 13.23 10.98
CA THR A 69 -9.30 13.61 12.34
C THR A 69 -7.83 14.01 12.44
N LEU A 70 -7.04 13.79 11.38
CA LEU A 70 -5.62 14.13 11.32
C LEU A 70 -5.43 15.53 10.72
N SER A 71 -4.46 16.27 11.25
CA SER A 71 -3.98 17.51 10.63
C SER A 71 -3.37 17.25 9.25
N GLU A 72 -3.25 18.29 8.43
CA GLU A 72 -2.60 18.17 7.12
C GLU A 72 -1.14 17.70 7.24
N GLU A 73 -0.43 18.14 8.28
CA GLU A 73 0.95 17.72 8.55
C GLU A 73 1.03 16.24 8.92
N GLU A 74 0.13 15.74 9.76
CA GLU A 74 0.06 14.32 10.09
C GLU A 74 -0.33 13.45 8.89
N LYS A 75 -1.24 13.95 8.03
CA LYS A 75 -1.59 13.28 6.77
C LYS A 75 -0.39 13.18 5.85
N ALA A 76 0.31 14.28 5.63
CA ALA A 76 1.48 14.33 4.75
C ALA A 76 2.58 13.39 5.23
N LYS A 77 2.88 13.41 6.53
CA LYS A 77 3.86 12.52 7.14
C LYS A 77 3.48 11.04 7.00
N THR A 78 2.21 10.71 7.25
CA THR A 78 1.74 9.32 7.09
C THR A 78 1.79 8.87 5.63
N LEU A 79 1.48 9.76 4.69
CA LEU A 79 1.56 9.49 3.25
C LEU A 79 3.02 9.24 2.83
N GLU A 80 3.95 10.08 3.28
CA GLU A 80 5.38 9.94 3.02
C GLU A 80 5.92 8.61 3.55
N GLU A 81 5.53 8.21 4.77
CA GLU A 81 5.91 6.91 5.33
C GLU A 81 5.36 5.71 4.54
N VAL A 82 4.18 5.86 3.93
CA VAL A 82 3.59 4.85 3.04
C VAL A 82 4.37 4.79 1.73
N GLU A 83 4.65 5.93 1.12
CA GLU A 83 5.43 6.03 -0.12
C GLU A 83 6.83 5.46 0.05
N GLU A 84 7.51 5.75 1.16
CA GLU A 84 8.83 5.21 1.47
C GLU A 84 8.81 3.68 1.63
N LYS A 85 7.75 3.13 2.24
CA LYS A 85 7.56 1.67 2.32
C LYS A 85 7.32 1.04 0.95
N ILE A 86 6.49 1.66 0.11
CA ILE A 86 6.26 1.20 -1.27
C ILE A 86 7.57 1.21 -2.05
N LYS A 87 8.36 2.27 -1.94
CA LYS A 87 9.67 2.37 -2.61
C LYS A 87 10.64 1.27 -2.15
N LYS A 88 10.71 0.99 -0.85
CA LYS A 88 11.52 -0.13 -0.32
C LYS A 88 11.06 -1.49 -0.84
N LEU A 89 9.75 -1.66 -1.08
CA LEU A 89 9.21 -2.86 -1.72
C LEU A 89 9.63 -2.96 -3.18
N GLU A 90 9.63 -1.85 -3.93
CA GLU A 90 10.13 -1.80 -5.31
C GLU A 90 11.62 -2.17 -5.38
N GLU A 91 12.45 -1.56 -4.55
CA GLU A 91 13.90 -1.82 -4.50
C GLU A 91 14.21 -3.29 -4.15
N ALA A 92 13.45 -3.87 -3.22
CA ALA A 92 13.60 -5.28 -2.84
C ALA A 92 13.32 -6.23 -4.02
N ILE A 93 12.42 -5.85 -4.94
CA ILE A 93 12.08 -6.66 -6.11
C ILE A 93 13.13 -6.53 -7.19
N GLU A 94 13.63 -5.31 -7.41
CA GLU A 94 14.70 -5.06 -8.37
C GLU A 94 15.97 -5.80 -7.97
N THR A 95 16.25 -5.93 -6.67
CA THR A 95 17.43 -6.65 -6.16
C THR A 95 17.26 -8.17 -6.07
N GLU A 96 16.03 -8.70 -5.98
CA GLU A 96 15.75 -10.14 -6.10
C GLU A 96 15.65 -10.64 -7.57
N SER A 97 15.87 -9.77 -8.57
CA SER A 97 15.74 -10.06 -10.01
C SER A 97 17.03 -10.48 -10.70
#